data_AF-D1YH32-F1
#
_entry.id   AF-D1YH32-F1
#
_cell.length_a   1.000
_cell.length_b   1.000
_cell.length_c   1.000
_cell.angle_alpha   90.00
_cell.angle_beta   90.00
_cell.angle_gamma   90.00
#
_symmetry.space_group_name_H-M   'P 1'
#
loop_
_entity.id
_entity.type
_entity.pdbx_description
1 polymer ?
#
loop_
_entity_poly.entity_id
_entity_poly.type
_entity_poly.pdbx_seq_one_letter_code
_entity_poly.pdbx_strand_id
1 'polypeptide(L)'
;MAFLAKKGEKKDIYFVGTTNVGKSTLINAIINMNSDLKDVITTSKFPGTTLDEIKIPLSNGHYLIDTPGILNANQLASHLSGKELEVVEPKKPLKPATYQLLPGQTIFLAGLGRFDYVDGPSSGFTIYVARDLYVHRTKTENADTFYEKHKDDLLLPPSKDDCLGPLKGQTFSPKEKSDILFGGVGFITTPANVVVKAYTPEGIGLGIRRALI
;
A
#
# COMPACT_ATOMS: atom_id res chain seq x y z
N MET A 1 18.67 -20.03 0.88
CA MET A 1 18.53 -21.08 1.91
C MET A 1 19.52 -20.99 3.06
N ALA A 2 20.79 -20.64 2.82
CA ALA A 2 21.79 -20.53 3.90
C ALA A 2 21.42 -19.59 5.06
N PHE A 3 20.63 -18.53 4.83
CA PHE A 3 20.32 -17.57 5.89
C PHE A 3 19.26 -18.06 6.90
N LEU A 4 18.12 -18.58 6.42
CA LEU A 4 17.06 -19.12 7.28
C LEU A 4 17.51 -20.41 7.96
N ALA A 5 18.22 -21.30 7.24
CA ALA A 5 18.79 -22.51 7.81
C ALA A 5 19.83 -22.20 8.91
N LYS A 6 20.77 -21.27 8.66
CA LYS A 6 21.83 -20.93 9.63
C LYS A 6 21.32 -20.25 10.91
N LYS A 7 20.20 -19.52 10.86
CA LYS A 7 19.58 -18.90 12.06
C LYS A 7 18.49 -19.77 12.70
N GLY A 8 17.84 -20.64 11.93
CA GLY A 8 16.78 -21.55 12.36
C GLY A 8 17.25 -22.95 12.75
N GLU A 9 18.57 -23.20 12.77
CA GLU A 9 19.17 -24.51 13.04
C GLU A 9 18.69 -25.16 14.36
N LYS A 10 18.27 -24.35 15.35
CA LYS A 10 17.85 -24.83 16.68
C LYS A 10 16.55 -24.19 17.19
N LYS A 11 15.79 -23.51 16.34
CA LYS A 11 14.61 -22.72 16.76
C LYS A 11 13.55 -22.69 15.67
N ASP A 12 12.30 -22.58 16.11
CA ASP A 12 11.19 -22.29 15.21
C ASP A 12 11.31 -20.88 14.63
N ILE A 13 10.79 -20.70 13.41
CA ILE A 13 10.82 -19.45 12.67
C ILE A 13 9.39 -18.97 12.47
N TYR A 14 9.05 -17.82 13.07
CA TYR A 14 7.73 -17.22 12.96
C TYR A 14 7.73 -16.11 11.91
N PHE A 15 6.80 -16.21 10.96
CA PHE A 15 6.52 -15.15 10.00
C PHE A 15 5.44 -14.25 10.57
N VAL A 16 5.80 -13.01 10.91
CA VAL A 16 4.89 -11.99 11.42
C VAL A 16 4.82 -10.83 10.44
N GLY A 17 3.63 -10.26 10.26
CA GLY A 17 3.42 -9.13 9.35
C GLY A 17 1.96 -8.74 9.30
N THR A 18 1.67 -7.55 8.76
CA THR A 18 0.28 -7.12 8.58
C THR A 18 -0.41 -7.94 7.50
N THR A 19 -1.74 -7.91 7.46
CA THR A 19 -2.50 -8.51 6.36
C THR A 19 -2.08 -7.90 5.02
N ASN A 20 -2.05 -8.72 3.97
CA ASN A 20 -1.79 -8.30 2.59
C ASN A 20 -0.36 -7.79 2.28
N VAL A 21 0.63 -8.13 3.09
CA VAL A 21 2.07 -7.82 2.81
C VAL A 21 2.77 -8.88 1.95
N GLY A 22 2.04 -9.92 1.50
CA GLY A 22 2.61 -11.04 0.75
C GLY A 22 3.27 -12.13 1.59
N LYS A 23 2.99 -12.18 2.91
CA LYS A 23 3.51 -13.20 3.84
C LYS A 23 3.28 -14.63 3.35
N SER A 24 2.03 -14.99 3.03
CA SER A 24 1.69 -16.35 2.59
C SER A 24 2.26 -16.65 1.18
N THR A 25 2.38 -15.64 0.31
CA THR A 25 3.07 -15.79 -0.99
C THR A 25 4.55 -16.13 -0.81
N LEU A 26 5.23 -15.45 0.11
CA LEU A 26 6.64 -15.73 0.43
C LEU A 26 6.81 -17.13 1.00
N ILE A 27 5.93 -17.56 1.90
CA ILE A 27 5.97 -18.90 2.49
C ILE A 27 5.72 -19.97 1.43
N ASN A 28 4.72 -19.80 0.57
CA ASN A 28 4.46 -20.70 -0.55
C ASN A 28 5.64 -20.76 -1.52
N ALA A 29 6.35 -19.65 -1.75
CA ALA A 29 7.58 -19.66 -2.55
C ALA A 29 8.70 -20.45 -1.88
N ILE A 30 8.89 -20.29 -0.56
CA ILE A 30 9.87 -21.06 0.23
C ILE A 30 9.56 -22.56 0.17
N ILE A 31 8.29 -22.95 0.33
CA ILE A 31 7.86 -24.34 0.16
C ILE A 31 8.19 -24.82 -1.25
N ASN A 32 7.81 -24.06 -2.27
CA ASN A 32 7.94 -24.49 -3.66
C ASN A 32 9.39 -24.66 -4.12
N MET A 33 10.31 -23.91 -3.52
CA MET A 33 11.75 -24.00 -3.80
C MET A 33 12.46 -25.16 -3.10
N ASN A 34 11.84 -25.82 -2.11
CA ASN A 34 12.45 -26.92 -1.37
C ASN A 34 11.69 -28.23 -1.63
N SER A 35 12.31 -29.14 -2.38
CA SER A 35 11.81 -30.50 -2.64
C SER A 35 11.46 -31.22 -1.34
N ASP A 36 12.34 -31.14 -0.35
CA ASP A 36 12.19 -31.81 0.96
C ASP A 36 10.96 -31.31 1.73
N LEU A 37 10.59 -30.03 1.59
CA LEU A 37 9.40 -29.46 2.23
C LEU A 37 8.11 -29.85 1.47
N LYS A 38 8.18 -30.01 0.15
CA LYS A 38 7.03 -30.49 -0.65
C LYS A 38 6.64 -31.92 -0.25
N ASP A 39 7.61 -32.81 -0.11
CA ASP A 39 7.36 -34.21 0.25
C ASP A 39 6.79 -34.33 1.68
N VAL A 40 7.30 -33.53 2.62
CA VAL A 40 6.79 -33.43 3.99
C VAL A 40 5.35 -32.90 4.03
N ILE A 41 4.99 -31.96 3.16
CA ILE A 41 3.61 -31.43 3.08
C ILE A 41 2.65 -32.46 2.48
N THR A 42 3.06 -33.22 1.47
CA THR A 42 2.18 -34.23 0.87
C THR A 42 1.90 -35.44 1.77
N THR A 43 2.77 -35.68 2.76
CA THR A 43 2.63 -36.77 3.73
C THR A 43 1.89 -36.35 5.00
N SER A 44 1.73 -35.04 5.26
CA SER A 44 0.88 -34.51 6.32
C SER A 44 -0.47 -34.04 5.78
N LYS A 45 -1.57 -34.63 6.28
CA LYS A 45 -2.92 -34.15 5.95
C LYS A 45 -3.10 -32.77 6.57
N PHE A 46 -3.02 -31.70 5.78
CA PHE A 46 -3.45 -30.36 6.20
C PHE A 46 -4.98 -30.28 6.21
N PRO A 47 -5.66 -30.17 7.36
CA PRO A 47 -7.09 -29.90 7.41
C PRO A 47 -7.35 -28.39 7.38
N GLY A 48 -8.37 -27.97 6.62
CA GLY A 48 -9.17 -26.77 6.90
C GLY A 48 -8.50 -25.39 6.85
N THR A 49 -8.89 -24.55 5.90
CA THR A 49 -8.48 -23.14 5.81
C THR A 49 -9.18 -22.25 6.85
N THR A 50 -8.66 -21.02 6.98
CA THR A 50 -9.24 -19.82 7.63
C THR A 50 -9.23 -19.81 9.17
N LEU A 51 -8.11 -19.31 9.71
CA LEU A 51 -7.82 -18.70 11.04
C LEU A 51 -6.66 -19.30 11.82
N ASP A 52 -6.18 -20.49 11.44
CA ASP A 52 -5.16 -21.19 12.22
C ASP A 52 -3.74 -21.07 11.66
N GLU A 53 -2.80 -20.96 12.60
CA GLU A 53 -1.34 -20.95 12.41
C GLU A 53 -0.86 -22.10 11.51
N ILE A 54 -0.18 -21.79 10.38
CA ILE A 54 0.35 -22.84 9.48
C ILE A 54 1.73 -23.25 9.96
N LYS A 55 1.89 -24.52 10.35
CA LYS A 55 3.19 -25.09 10.78
C LYS A 55 3.76 -25.98 9.69
N ILE A 56 4.91 -25.59 9.14
CA ILE A 56 5.64 -26.33 8.11
C ILE A 56 6.86 -26.98 8.78
N PRO A 57 6.96 -28.32 8.81
CA PRO A 57 8.08 -28.99 9.45
C PRO A 57 9.37 -28.79 8.65
N LEU A 58 10.47 -28.53 9.33
CA LEU A 58 11.82 -28.45 8.77
C LEU A 58 12.59 -29.75 9.07
N SER A 59 13.59 -30.07 8.24
CA SER A 59 14.40 -31.29 8.36
C SER A 59 15.23 -31.38 9.65
N ASN A 60 15.40 -30.27 10.37
CA ASN A 60 16.11 -30.20 11.65
C ASN A 60 15.18 -30.34 12.88
N GLY A 61 13.91 -30.73 12.71
CA GLY A 61 12.96 -30.94 13.80
C GLY A 61 12.30 -29.66 14.34
N HIS A 62 12.51 -28.52 13.67
CA HIS A 62 11.87 -27.25 13.96
C HIS A 62 10.77 -26.90 12.94
N TYR A 63 10.04 -25.82 13.18
CA TYR A 63 8.93 -25.41 12.32
C TYR A 63 9.14 -24.02 11.72
N LEU A 64 8.68 -23.86 10.47
CA LEU A 64 8.36 -22.58 9.89
C LEU A 64 6.87 -22.32 10.12
N ILE A 65 6.56 -21.19 10.74
CA ILE A 65 5.25 -20.89 11.28
C ILE A 65 4.68 -19.65 10.60
N ASP A 66 3.57 -19.80 9.89
CA ASP A 66 2.77 -18.69 9.37
C ASP A 66 1.77 -18.24 10.43
N THR A 67 1.91 -17.03 10.96
CA THR A 67 0.92 -16.46 11.88
C THR A 67 -0.16 -15.72 11.11
N PRO A 68 -1.41 -15.62 11.62
CA PRO A 68 -2.42 -14.76 11.01
C PRO A 68 -1.90 -13.34 10.82
N GLY A 69 -2.20 -12.74 9.66
CA GLY A 69 -1.78 -11.37 9.37
C GLY A 69 -2.40 -10.40 10.36
N ILE A 70 -1.62 -9.45 10.87
CA ILE A 70 -2.10 -8.41 11.78
C ILE A 70 -2.90 -7.40 10.95
N LEU A 71 -4.20 -7.28 11.19
CA LEU A 71 -5.00 -6.22 10.57
C LEU A 71 -4.50 -4.87 11.07
N ASN A 72 -4.04 -4.03 10.15
CA ASN A 72 -3.62 -2.68 10.49
C ASN A 72 -4.74 -1.71 10.12
N ALA A 73 -5.40 -1.14 11.14
CA ALA A 73 -6.44 -0.13 10.95
C ALA A 73 -5.90 1.15 10.29
N ASN A 74 -4.59 1.38 10.35
CA ASN A 74 -3.93 2.55 9.77
C ASN A 74 -3.54 2.40 8.29
N GLN A 75 -4.08 1.41 7.58
CA GLN A 75 -3.85 1.20 6.14
C GLN A 75 -5.16 1.40 5.37
N LEU A 76 -5.21 2.28 4.37
CA LEU A 76 -6.44 2.51 3.60
C LEU A 76 -6.95 1.23 2.93
N ALA A 77 -6.03 0.40 2.44
CA ALA A 77 -6.36 -0.85 1.78
C ALA A 77 -7.13 -1.86 2.66
N SER A 78 -7.09 -1.74 4.00
CA SER A 78 -7.87 -2.63 4.89
C SER A 78 -9.35 -2.27 4.98
N HIS A 79 -9.73 -1.10 4.45
CA HIS A 79 -11.11 -0.59 4.44
C HIS A 79 -11.78 -0.72 3.06
N LEU A 80 -11.10 -1.29 2.07
CA LEU A 80 -11.61 -1.45 0.71
C LEU A 80 -12.19 -2.83 0.49
N SER A 81 -13.21 -2.91 -0.35
CA SER A 81 -13.71 -4.20 -0.85
C SER A 81 -12.66 -4.88 -1.74
N GLY A 82 -12.76 -6.20 -1.93
CA GLY A 82 -11.81 -6.95 -2.77
C GLY A 82 -11.71 -6.44 -4.21
N LYS A 83 -12.83 -5.97 -4.80
CA LYS A 83 -12.85 -5.41 -6.16
C LYS A 83 -12.10 -4.08 -6.26
N GLU A 84 -12.14 -3.28 -5.20
CA GLU A 84 -11.46 -1.98 -5.16
C GLU A 84 -9.99 -2.14 -4.84
N LEU A 85 -9.68 -3.08 -3.94
CA LEU A 85 -8.31 -3.48 -3.68
C LEU A 85 -7.60 -3.89 -4.97
N GLU A 86 -8.28 -4.62 -5.86
CA GLU A 86 -7.75 -4.96 -7.19
C GLU A 86 -7.41 -3.76 -8.08
N VAL A 87 -8.07 -2.61 -7.90
CA VAL A 87 -7.80 -1.36 -8.65
C VAL A 87 -6.59 -0.64 -8.06
N VAL A 88 -6.47 -0.67 -6.73
CA VAL A 88 -5.41 0.03 -5.98
C VAL A 88 -4.11 -0.77 -5.97
N GLU A 89 -4.18 -2.10 -6.06
CA GLU A 89 -3.03 -2.97 -6.05
C GLU A 89 -2.29 -2.98 -7.40
N PRO A 90 -0.96 -2.75 -7.40
CA PRO A 90 -0.17 -2.83 -8.62
C PRO A 90 -0.06 -4.27 -9.13
N LYS A 91 -0.84 -4.62 -10.16
CA LYS A 91 -0.75 -5.92 -10.86
C LYS A 91 0.45 -6.04 -11.81
N LYS A 92 1.04 -4.90 -12.18
CA LYS A 92 2.18 -4.75 -13.10
C LYS A 92 3.16 -3.71 -12.54
N PRO A 93 4.42 -3.65 -13.00
CA PRO A 93 5.34 -2.58 -12.61
C PRO A 93 4.68 -1.19 -12.73
N LEU A 94 4.85 -0.39 -11.69
CA LEU A 94 4.32 0.97 -11.63
C LEU A 94 4.87 1.79 -12.81
N LYS A 95 3.99 2.47 -13.53
CA LYS A 95 4.40 3.42 -14.57
C LYS A 95 4.36 4.82 -13.96
N PRO A 96 5.52 5.45 -13.66
CA PRO A 96 5.53 6.80 -13.10
C PRO A 96 4.84 7.77 -14.06
N ALA A 97 4.00 8.64 -13.50
CA ALA A 97 3.36 9.73 -14.23
C ALA A 97 3.79 11.07 -13.61
N THR A 98 4.54 11.87 -14.36
CA THR A 98 5.02 13.18 -13.89
C THR A 98 4.08 14.29 -14.35
N TYR A 99 3.61 15.09 -13.40
CA TYR A 99 2.82 16.28 -13.64
C TYR A 99 3.64 17.53 -13.30
N GLN A 100 3.70 18.49 -14.23
CA GLN A 100 4.21 19.82 -13.94
C GLN A 100 3.09 20.64 -13.29
N LEU A 101 3.25 20.98 -12.02
CA LEU A 101 2.25 21.70 -11.24
C LEU A 101 2.72 23.12 -10.87
N LEU A 102 1.74 24.01 -10.77
CA LEU A 102 1.83 25.34 -10.18
C LEU A 102 1.08 25.34 -8.84
N PRO A 103 1.45 26.24 -7.90
CA PRO A 103 0.65 26.46 -6.69
C PRO A 103 -0.84 26.70 -7.03
N GLY A 104 -1.73 26.16 -6.19
CA GLY A 104 -3.17 26.19 -6.43
C GLY A 104 -3.67 25.10 -7.38
N GLN A 105 -2.91 24.02 -7.56
CA GLN A 105 -3.35 22.83 -8.31
C GLN A 105 -3.44 21.60 -7.42
N THR A 106 -4.41 20.76 -7.76
CA THR A 106 -4.76 19.56 -7.00
C THR A 106 -4.69 18.34 -7.90
N ILE A 107 -4.17 17.24 -7.34
CA ILE A 107 -4.27 15.90 -7.90
C ILE A 107 -5.12 15.03 -7.00
N PHE A 108 -6.12 14.35 -7.58
CA PHE A 108 -6.84 13.26 -6.95
C PHE A 108 -6.24 11.91 -7.36
N LEU A 109 -6.15 11.00 -6.40
CA LEU A 109 -5.80 9.58 -6.55
C LEU A 109 -7.07 8.79 -6.26
N ALA A 110 -7.95 8.70 -7.26
CA ALA A 110 -9.36 8.36 -7.09
C ALA A 110 -9.98 9.17 -5.93
N GLY A 111 -10.92 8.58 -5.19
CA GLY A 111 -11.47 9.18 -3.97
C GLY A 111 -10.62 8.90 -2.72
N LEU A 112 -9.55 8.12 -2.83
CA LEU A 112 -8.71 7.70 -1.71
C LEU A 112 -7.62 8.71 -1.32
N GLY A 113 -7.26 9.61 -2.23
CA GLY A 113 -6.19 10.57 -2.00
C GLY A 113 -6.43 11.89 -2.70
N ARG A 114 -6.11 12.99 -2.01
CA ARG A 114 -6.01 14.34 -2.60
C ARG A 114 -4.66 14.93 -2.26
N PHE A 115 -4.05 15.59 -3.23
CA PHE A 115 -2.76 16.26 -3.10
C PHE A 115 -2.89 17.69 -3.62
N ASP A 116 -2.85 18.66 -2.71
CA ASP A 116 -2.88 20.08 -3.04
C ASP A 116 -1.46 20.62 -3.06
N TYR A 117 -1.06 21.22 -4.17
CA TYR A 117 0.17 21.99 -4.24
C TYR A 117 -0.09 23.42 -3.75
N VAL A 118 0.41 23.75 -2.55
CA VAL A 118 0.07 24.98 -1.84
C VAL A 118 1.01 26.13 -2.18
N ASP A 119 2.32 25.91 -2.15
CA ASP A 119 3.30 26.99 -2.35
C ASP A 119 4.67 26.51 -2.85
N GLY A 120 5.33 27.33 -3.67
CA GLY A 120 6.66 27.10 -4.25
C GLY A 120 6.73 27.38 -5.76
N PRO A 121 7.88 27.08 -6.41
CA PRO A 121 8.05 27.31 -7.84
C PRO A 121 7.36 26.24 -8.69
N SER A 122 7.04 26.55 -9.95
CA SER A 122 6.60 25.55 -10.94
C SER A 122 7.51 24.33 -10.93
N SER A 123 6.97 23.16 -10.60
CA SER A 123 7.77 21.96 -10.32
C SER A 123 7.12 20.69 -10.83
N GLY A 124 7.95 19.67 -11.07
CA GLY A 124 7.51 18.33 -11.44
C GLY A 124 7.23 17.45 -10.22
N PHE A 125 6.06 16.82 -10.19
CA PHE A 125 5.63 15.87 -9.17
C PHE A 125 5.40 14.53 -9.84
N THR A 126 6.04 13.46 -9.36
CA THR A 126 5.96 12.14 -9.99
C THR A 126 5.11 11.21 -9.15
N ILE A 127 4.03 10.72 -9.75
CA ILE A 127 3.03 9.89 -9.10
C ILE A 127 3.34 8.41 -9.37
N TYR A 128 3.38 7.63 -8.30
CA TYR A 128 3.58 6.18 -8.31
C TYR A 128 2.38 5.51 -7.68
N VAL A 129 1.39 5.15 -8.51
CA VAL A 129 0.16 4.45 -8.13
C VAL A 129 -0.15 3.35 -9.14
N ALA A 130 -1.06 2.43 -8.78
CA ALA A 130 -1.52 1.39 -9.70
C ALA A 130 -2.03 2.01 -11.02
N ARG A 131 -1.74 1.33 -12.12
CA ARG A 131 -2.01 1.84 -13.48
C ARG A 131 -3.49 2.16 -13.72
N ASP A 132 -4.34 1.33 -13.15
CA ASP A 132 -5.79 1.41 -13.37
C ASP A 132 -6.47 2.35 -12.35
N LEU A 133 -5.70 2.91 -11.40
CA LEU A 133 -6.20 3.92 -10.47
C LEU A 133 -6.43 5.24 -11.23
N TYR A 134 -7.64 5.76 -11.13
CA TYR A 134 -7.98 7.03 -11.75
C TYR A 134 -7.20 8.19 -11.12
N VAL A 135 -6.50 8.98 -11.94
CA VAL A 135 -5.77 10.18 -11.50
C VAL A 135 -6.35 11.39 -12.19
N HIS A 136 -6.76 12.40 -11.41
CA HIS A 136 -7.40 13.61 -11.93
C HIS A 136 -6.69 14.87 -11.46
N ARG A 137 -6.45 15.81 -12.38
CA ARG A 137 -5.89 17.13 -12.07
C ARG A 137 -6.95 18.20 -12.19
N THR A 138 -7.04 19.06 -11.19
CA THR A 138 -7.89 20.26 -11.21
C THR A 138 -7.18 21.43 -10.53
N LYS A 139 -7.81 22.61 -10.56
CA LYS A 139 -7.39 23.73 -9.71
C LYS A 139 -7.91 23.52 -8.29
N THR A 140 -7.14 23.91 -7.29
CA THR A 140 -7.50 23.74 -5.87
C THR A 140 -8.80 24.47 -5.53
N GLU A 141 -9.08 25.62 -6.15
CA GLU A 141 -10.35 26.36 -6.00
C GLU A 141 -11.60 25.53 -6.36
N ASN A 142 -11.45 24.54 -7.24
CA ASN A 142 -12.54 23.66 -7.68
C ASN A 142 -12.51 22.29 -6.99
N ALA A 143 -11.49 21.99 -6.20
CA ALA A 143 -11.24 20.64 -5.73
C ALA A 143 -12.35 20.12 -4.79
N ASP A 144 -12.84 20.96 -3.87
CA ASP A 144 -13.92 20.57 -2.97
C ASP A 144 -15.23 20.28 -3.73
N THR A 145 -15.62 21.20 -4.62
CA THR A 145 -16.82 21.04 -5.47
C THR A 145 -16.71 19.82 -6.39
N PHE A 146 -15.51 19.60 -6.96
CA PHE A 146 -15.26 18.43 -7.81
C PHE A 146 -15.37 17.13 -7.01
N TYR A 147 -14.78 17.08 -5.82
CA TYR A 147 -14.85 15.91 -4.95
C TYR A 147 -16.29 15.56 -4.59
N GLU A 148 -17.07 16.52 -4.09
CA GLU A 148 -18.45 16.27 -3.70
C GLU A 148 -19.33 15.81 -4.87
N LYS A 149 -19.09 16.33 -6.07
CA LYS A 149 -19.83 15.93 -7.27
C LYS A 149 -19.45 14.53 -7.77
N HIS A 150 -18.19 14.13 -7.58
CA HIS A 150 -17.60 12.98 -8.28
C HIS A 150 -17.11 11.83 -7.38
N LYS A 151 -17.21 11.96 -6.06
CA LYS A 151 -16.85 10.90 -5.08
C LYS A 151 -17.59 9.59 -5.29
N ASP A 152 -18.69 9.63 -6.01
CA ASP A 152 -19.64 8.53 -6.20
C ASP A 152 -19.60 7.90 -7.61
N ASP A 153 -18.86 8.48 -8.57
CA ASP A 153 -18.84 8.03 -9.96
C ASP A 153 -17.43 7.91 -10.56
N LEU A 154 -16.67 8.99 -10.53
CA LEU A 154 -15.40 9.14 -11.23
C LEU A 154 -14.22 8.96 -10.27
N LEU A 155 -14.37 9.40 -9.02
CA LEU A 155 -13.38 9.26 -7.96
C LEU A 155 -13.57 7.93 -7.22
N LEU A 156 -13.63 6.83 -7.98
CA LEU A 156 -13.70 5.46 -7.46
C LEU A 156 -12.33 4.78 -7.60
N PRO A 157 -11.90 3.98 -6.62
CA PRO A 157 -12.49 3.80 -5.28
C PRO A 157 -12.34 5.04 -4.37
N PRO A 158 -13.11 5.15 -3.27
CA PRO A 158 -14.04 4.15 -2.75
C PRO A 158 -15.46 4.28 -3.28
N SER A 159 -16.26 3.22 -3.16
CA SER A 159 -17.69 3.21 -3.49
C SER A 159 -18.56 3.77 -2.36
N LYS A 160 -19.83 4.05 -2.65
CA LYS A 160 -20.80 4.58 -1.68
C LYS A 160 -21.00 3.67 -0.46
N ASP A 161 -20.83 2.37 -0.64
CA ASP A 161 -21.08 1.38 0.40
C ASP A 161 -19.91 1.30 1.39
N ASP A 162 -18.77 1.91 1.06
CA ASP A 162 -17.59 1.92 1.93
C ASP A 162 -17.72 3.01 2.99
N CYS A 163 -17.67 2.60 4.26
CA CYS A 163 -17.67 3.50 5.41
C CYS A 163 -16.29 4.15 5.62
N LEU A 164 -15.79 4.87 4.61
CA LEU A 164 -14.60 5.69 4.72
C LEU A 164 -14.99 7.09 5.19
N GLY A 165 -14.43 7.52 6.32
CA GLY A 165 -14.69 8.85 6.88
C GLY A 165 -14.17 9.99 5.99
N PRO A 166 -14.48 11.26 6.31
CA PRO A 166 -14.07 12.42 5.53
C PRO A 166 -12.57 12.49 5.27
N LEU A 167 -12.20 13.13 4.15
CA LEU A 167 -10.81 13.44 3.86
C LEU A 167 -10.23 14.39 4.91
N LYS A 168 -9.21 13.93 5.65
CA LYS A 168 -8.45 14.78 6.58
C LYS A 168 -7.06 15.06 6.02
N GLY A 169 -6.69 16.33 6.03
CA GLY A 169 -5.47 16.81 5.40
C GLY A 169 -4.32 17.03 6.36
N GLN A 170 -3.12 16.69 5.94
CA GLN A 170 -1.86 16.99 6.60
C GLN A 170 -0.95 17.80 5.66
N THR A 171 -0.38 18.88 6.18
CA THR A 171 0.56 19.73 5.43
C THR A 171 1.99 19.20 5.58
N PHE A 172 2.73 19.20 4.48
CA PHE A 172 4.14 18.82 4.41
C PHE A 172 4.97 19.91 3.74
N SER A 173 6.15 20.16 4.30
CA SER A 173 7.14 21.10 3.76
C SER A 173 8.51 20.41 3.68
N PRO A 174 8.73 19.51 2.71
CA PRO A 174 9.96 18.73 2.62
C PRO A 174 11.19 19.62 2.38
N LYS A 175 12.26 19.38 3.14
CA LYS A 175 13.56 20.07 2.99
C LYS A 175 14.46 19.42 1.93
N GLU A 176 14.14 18.20 1.52
CA GLU A 176 14.83 17.44 0.49
C GLU A 176 13.80 16.73 -0.39
N LYS A 177 14.21 16.23 -1.57
CA LYS A 177 13.34 15.43 -2.44
C LYS A 177 12.78 14.23 -1.67
N SER A 178 11.45 14.19 -1.54
CA SER A 178 10.75 13.29 -0.62
C SER A 178 9.54 12.65 -1.28
N ASP A 179 9.18 11.46 -0.83
CA ASP A 179 7.93 10.81 -1.21
C ASP A 179 6.85 11.14 -0.17
N ILE A 180 5.75 11.75 -0.61
CA ILE A 180 4.53 11.88 0.18
C ILE A 180 3.73 10.60 0.00
N LEU A 181 3.47 9.91 1.11
CA LEU A 181 2.90 8.57 1.15
C LEU A 181 1.38 8.62 1.26
N PHE A 182 0.72 7.80 0.45
CA PHE A 182 -0.70 7.47 0.54
C PHE A 182 -0.79 5.97 0.83
N GLY A 183 -0.74 5.61 2.11
CA GLY A 183 -0.54 4.24 2.58
C GLY A 183 -1.56 3.25 2.00
N GLY A 184 -1.07 2.26 1.26
CA GLY A 184 -1.91 1.28 0.57
C GLY A 184 -2.34 1.70 -0.84
N VAL A 185 -2.11 2.94 -1.26
CA VAL A 185 -2.44 3.47 -2.60
C VAL A 185 -1.19 3.72 -3.44
N GLY A 186 -0.19 4.36 -2.86
CA GLY A 186 1.04 4.73 -3.57
C GLY A 186 1.75 5.92 -2.94
N PHE A 187 2.48 6.67 -3.74
CA PHE A 187 3.19 7.86 -3.28
C PHE A 187 3.42 8.89 -4.40
N ILE A 188 3.66 10.13 -4.00
CA ILE A 188 3.99 11.23 -4.90
C ILE A 188 5.37 11.77 -4.52
N THR A 189 6.34 11.58 -5.40
CA THR A 189 7.67 12.17 -5.27
C THR A 189 7.58 13.67 -5.50
N THR A 190 8.00 14.41 -4.49
CA THR A 190 7.83 15.85 -4.30
C THR A 190 9.20 16.51 -4.16
N PRO A 191 9.47 17.63 -4.84
CA PRO A 191 10.73 18.37 -4.72
C PRO A 191 10.93 18.95 -3.31
N ALA A 192 12.15 19.42 -3.04
CA ALA A 192 12.44 20.16 -1.82
C ALA A 192 11.85 21.58 -1.86
N ASN A 193 11.66 22.18 -0.68
CA ASN A 193 11.30 23.59 -0.50
C ASN A 193 9.98 23.99 -1.16
N VAL A 194 9.00 23.08 -1.12
CA VAL A 194 7.62 23.33 -1.50
C VAL A 194 6.70 23.09 -0.31
N VAL A 195 5.48 23.62 -0.35
CA VAL A 195 4.42 23.32 0.60
C VAL A 195 3.32 22.56 -0.12
N VAL A 196 2.97 21.39 0.40
CA VAL A 196 1.91 20.54 -0.13
C VAL A 196 1.00 20.11 0.99
N LYS A 197 -0.27 19.83 0.68
CA LYS A 197 -1.22 19.27 1.64
C LYS A 197 -1.83 18.01 1.06
N ALA A 198 -1.60 16.89 1.71
CA ALA A 198 -2.13 15.60 1.30
C ALA A 198 -3.31 15.22 2.20
N TYR A 199 -4.33 14.60 1.62
CA TYR A 199 -5.53 14.17 2.31
C TYR A 199 -5.81 12.71 1.97
N THR A 200 -6.30 11.97 2.96
CA THR A 200 -6.84 10.63 2.82
C THR A 200 -8.07 10.51 3.74
N PRO A 201 -8.93 9.50 3.54
CA PRO A 201 -10.00 9.20 4.48
C PRO A 201 -9.46 9.09 5.91
N GLU A 202 -10.03 9.89 6.81
CA GLU A 202 -9.62 10.01 8.22
C GLU A 202 -8.13 10.38 8.46
N GLY A 203 -7.37 10.73 7.41
CA GLY A 203 -5.93 10.98 7.49
C GLY A 203 -5.09 9.69 7.58
N ILE A 204 -5.71 8.54 7.31
CA ILE A 204 -5.08 7.22 7.40
C ILE A 204 -3.96 7.10 6.36
N GLY A 205 -2.82 6.53 6.77
CA GLY A 205 -1.74 6.16 5.86
C GLY A 205 -0.94 7.34 5.27
N LEU A 206 -1.19 8.58 5.70
CA LEU A 206 -0.37 9.73 5.31
C LEU A 206 1.01 9.66 5.97
N GLY A 207 2.03 10.05 5.21
CA GLY A 207 3.40 10.10 5.71
C GLY A 207 4.36 10.73 4.73
N ILE A 208 5.61 10.87 5.17
CA ILE A 208 6.71 11.37 4.35
C ILE A 208 7.96 10.51 4.58
N ARG A 209 8.72 10.28 3.52
CA ARG A 209 10.06 9.69 3.59
C ARG A 209 10.98 10.35 2.57
N ARG A 210 12.29 10.18 2.73
CA ARG A 210 13.25 10.50 1.67
C ARG A 210 12.90 9.72 0.41
N ALA A 211 12.98 10.37 -0.75
CA ALA A 211 12.63 9.74 -2.01
C ALA A 211 13.51 8.50 -2.28
N LEU A 212 12.87 7.42 -2.73
CA LEU A 212 13.60 6.20 -3.11
C LEU A 212 14.36 6.33 -4.44
N ILE A 213 14.02 7.36 -5.23
CA ILE A 213 14.50 7.65 -6.60
C ILE A 213 14.84 9.14 -6.68
#